data_AF-E5BFL5-F1
#
_entry.id   AF-E5BFL5-F1
#
_cell.length_a   1.000
_cell.length_b   1.000
_cell.length_c   1.000
_cell.angle_alpha   90.00
_cell.angle_beta   90.00
_cell.angle_gamma   90.00
#
_symmetry.space_group_name_H-M   'P 1'
#
loop_
_entity.id
_entity.type
_entity.pdbx_description
1 polymer ?
#
loop_
_entity_poly.entity_id
_entity_poly.type
_entity_poly.pdbx_seq_one_letter_code
_entity_poly.pdbx_strand_id
1 'polypeptide(L)'
;MKQDREREGVFIRGKQDLVNYLEKSSIPSKEEIKFLSLDTSKKVLGEYSLSLEELSDIKNIFQKIYHPKMHSCMTTFYDSSTSFPNKPRKLEEFEKKLDNIGIIPVETIAIMGDQKRVYSYCVENFTDFHHKALKKKNFLEIPDTKIDTDTKLFQEFSEFYVKKEILGKNLITEEEEIKRLLKVAKENLSQEHFSILEYDDKYRITSMETVFVGGLNRSIVDIKTLIPYFLNESKGICLLHNHPSGNNSPSRQDLELTRDISEIANQFKKQMYDHFIVGSKVFSFREESLIKDHRAEGIASLNREDTKKKNPWEKKRESGKGMER
;
A
#
# COMPACT_ATOMS: atom_id res chain seq x y z
N MET A 1 21.99 -31.05 8.70
CA MET A 1 22.07 -30.62 10.12
C MET A 1 23.09 -29.50 10.26
N LYS A 2 22.64 -28.24 10.24
CA LYS A 2 23.33 -27.10 10.87
C LYS A 2 22.31 -25.96 11.04
N GLN A 3 21.66 -26.01 12.20
CA GLN A 3 21.10 -24.89 12.98
C GLN A 3 20.09 -23.96 12.29
N ASP A 4 18.94 -24.51 11.91
CA ASP A 4 17.67 -23.87 12.28
C ASP A 4 17.53 -23.99 13.80
N ARG A 5 18.08 -23.02 14.53
CA ARG A 5 17.57 -22.71 15.87
C ARG A 5 16.49 -21.68 15.64
N GLU A 6 15.23 -22.11 15.70
CA GLU A 6 14.10 -21.25 15.99
C GLU A 6 14.51 -20.34 17.14
N ARG A 7 14.80 -19.06 16.84
CA ARG A 7 14.87 -18.04 17.88
C ARG A 7 13.46 -17.96 18.42
N GLU A 8 13.24 -18.38 19.66
CA GLU A 8 12.06 -17.98 20.41
C GLU A 8 11.79 -16.49 20.13
N GLY A 9 10.59 -16.17 19.69
CA GLY A 9 10.27 -14.83 19.19
C GLY A 9 10.58 -13.77 20.25
N VAL A 10 11.30 -12.72 19.88
CA VAL A 10 11.46 -11.54 20.76
C VAL A 10 10.14 -10.77 20.73
N PHE A 11 9.58 -10.47 21.90
CA PHE A 11 8.36 -9.67 22.04
C PHE A 11 8.67 -8.40 22.82
N ILE A 12 8.11 -7.26 22.40
CA ILE A 12 8.22 -5.98 23.10
C ILE A 12 6.87 -5.63 23.70
N ARG A 13 6.49 -6.28 24.82
CA ARG A 13 5.17 -6.10 25.46
C ARG A 13 5.19 -5.08 26.57
N GLY A 14 6.37 -4.61 26.93
CA GLY A 14 6.55 -3.56 27.90
C GLY A 14 8.01 -3.15 27.99
N LYS A 15 8.24 -2.26 28.94
CA LYS A 15 9.51 -1.60 29.16
C LYS A 15 10.69 -2.55 29.40
N GLN A 16 10.51 -3.63 30.17
CA GLN A 16 11.61 -4.58 30.44
C GLN A 16 12.06 -5.30 29.17
N ASP A 17 11.11 -5.69 28.32
CA ASP A 17 11.43 -6.33 27.05
C ASP A 17 12.20 -5.38 26.12
N LEU A 18 11.80 -4.10 26.11
CA LEU A 18 12.48 -3.04 25.37
C LEU A 18 13.91 -2.82 25.88
N VAL A 19 14.12 -2.77 27.20
CA VAL A 19 15.46 -2.65 27.80
C VAL A 19 16.33 -3.85 27.40
N ASN A 20 15.82 -5.06 27.61
CA ASN A 20 16.53 -6.29 27.26
C ASN A 20 16.88 -6.35 25.77
N TYR A 21 16.04 -5.75 24.91
CA TYR A 21 16.28 -5.63 23.49
C TYR A 21 17.37 -4.58 23.19
N LEU A 22 17.25 -3.37 23.74
CA LEU A 22 18.20 -2.27 23.50
C LEU A 22 19.60 -2.59 24.02
N GLU A 23 19.74 -3.26 25.16
CA GLU A 23 21.03 -3.71 25.71
C GLU A 23 21.78 -4.67 24.78
N LYS A 24 21.04 -5.42 23.95
CA LYS A 24 21.60 -6.37 22.98
C LYS A 24 21.73 -5.80 21.58
N SER A 25 21.18 -4.60 21.35
CA SER A 25 21.12 -3.96 20.04
C SER A 25 22.32 -3.05 19.79
N SER A 26 22.74 -2.93 18.54
CA SER A 26 23.76 -1.95 18.16
C SER A 26 23.16 -0.54 18.15
N ILE A 27 23.88 0.43 18.72
CA ILE A 27 23.48 1.85 18.69
C ILE A 27 23.63 2.39 17.25
N PRO A 28 22.61 3.08 16.70
CA PRO A 28 22.72 3.72 15.38
C PRO A 28 23.74 4.86 15.38
N SER A 29 24.32 5.14 14.21
CA SER A 29 25.13 6.36 14.03
C SER A 29 24.26 7.62 13.99
N LYS A 30 24.89 8.82 13.96
CA LYS A 30 24.18 10.11 13.86
C LYS A 30 23.34 10.26 12.58
N GLU A 31 23.70 9.51 11.54
CA GLU A 31 23.10 9.62 10.20
C GLU A 31 22.13 8.47 9.91
N GLU A 32 21.84 7.64 10.91
CA GLU A 32 21.02 6.44 10.78
C GLU A 32 19.96 6.36 11.87
N ILE A 33 18.92 5.58 11.57
CA ILE A 33 17.96 5.09 12.54
C ILE A 33 17.99 3.56 12.55
N LYS A 34 17.62 2.98 13.69
CA LYS A 34 17.14 1.60 13.75
C LYS A 34 15.63 1.59 13.61
N PHE A 35 15.13 0.76 12.71
CA PHE A 35 13.72 0.51 12.49
C PHE A 35 13.39 -0.92 12.93
N LEU A 36 12.48 -1.04 13.90
CA LEU A 36 12.02 -2.32 14.42
C LEU A 36 10.59 -2.57 13.96
N SER A 37 10.37 -3.60 13.16
CA SER A 37 9.04 -4.00 12.68
C SER A 37 8.36 -4.95 13.66
N LEU A 38 7.08 -4.69 13.96
CA LEU A 38 6.30 -5.41 14.96
C LEU A 38 4.95 -5.90 14.41
N ASP A 39 4.53 -7.09 14.84
CA ASP A 39 3.16 -7.56 14.62
C ASP A 39 2.16 -7.04 15.67
N THR A 40 0.89 -7.43 15.54
CA THR A 40 -0.19 -7.06 16.48
C THR A 40 0.04 -7.57 17.90
N SER A 41 0.80 -8.66 18.09
CA SER A 41 1.17 -9.22 19.39
C SER A 41 2.46 -8.61 19.98
N LYS A 42 3.01 -7.60 19.30
CA LYS A 42 4.29 -6.94 19.59
C LYS A 42 5.49 -7.88 19.45
N LYS A 43 5.38 -8.93 18.62
CA LYS A 43 6.53 -9.75 18.22
C LYS A 43 7.39 -8.96 17.25
N VAL A 44 8.71 -9.00 17.45
CA VAL A 44 9.69 -8.48 16.50
C VAL A 44 9.70 -9.35 15.26
N LEU A 45 9.43 -8.73 14.11
CA LEU A 45 9.47 -9.36 12.80
C LEU A 45 10.82 -9.16 12.11
N GLY A 46 11.50 -8.05 12.40
CA GLY A 46 12.79 -7.70 11.83
C GLY A 46 13.30 -6.35 12.32
N GLU A 47 14.62 -6.22 12.36
CA GLU A 47 15.35 -4.99 12.71
C GLU A 47 16.17 -4.55 11.50
N TYR A 48 16.13 -3.26 11.17
CA TYR A 48 16.80 -2.69 10.02
C TYR A 48 17.53 -1.40 10.40
N SER A 49 18.74 -1.21 9.88
CA SER A 49 19.41 0.10 9.91
C SER A 49 19.05 0.86 8.64
N LEU A 50 18.53 2.08 8.78
CA LEU A 50 18.15 2.94 7.66
C LEU A 50 18.88 4.28 7.79
N SER A 51 19.49 4.77 6.72
CA SER A 51 20.07 6.11 6.73
C SER A 51 18.97 7.18 6.73
N LEU A 52 19.23 8.34 7.32
CA LEU A 52 18.31 9.48 7.30
C LEU A 52 18.00 9.96 5.88
N GLU A 53 18.89 9.75 4.92
CA GLU A 53 18.68 10.10 3.51
C GLU A 53 17.64 9.19 2.84
N GLU A 54 17.71 7.89 3.11
CA GLU A 54 16.78 6.90 2.56
C GLU A 54 15.33 7.09 3.02
N LEU A 55 15.09 7.73 4.18
CA LEU A 55 13.74 7.98 4.73
C LEU A 55 12.79 8.75 3.80
N SER A 56 13.35 9.43 2.78
CA SER A 56 12.57 10.10 1.75
C SER A 56 11.93 9.13 0.75
N ASP A 57 12.54 7.97 0.49
CA ASP A 57 12.11 6.97 -0.50
C ASP A 57 11.43 5.76 0.17
N ILE A 58 10.15 5.92 0.48
CA ILE A 58 9.36 4.89 1.15
C ILE A 58 9.29 3.59 0.36
N LYS A 59 9.27 3.66 -0.98
CA LYS A 59 9.24 2.45 -1.84
C LYS A 59 10.47 1.59 -1.60
N ASN A 60 11.66 2.19 -1.70
CA ASN A 60 12.92 1.46 -1.51
C ASN A 60 13.04 0.90 -0.09
N ILE A 61 12.58 1.65 0.92
CA ILE A 61 12.56 1.16 2.30
C ILE A 61 11.66 -0.08 2.40
N PHE A 62 10.41 0.01 1.93
CA PHE A 62 9.47 -1.11 2.04
C PHE A 62 9.85 -2.33 1.22
N GLN A 63 10.58 -2.17 0.11
CA GLN A 63 11.18 -3.31 -0.60
C GLN A 63 12.15 -4.11 0.28
N LYS A 64 12.80 -3.46 1.26
CA LYS A 64 13.72 -4.10 2.21
C LYS A 64 13.01 -4.62 3.47
N ILE A 65 12.05 -3.84 4.00
CA ILE A 65 11.53 -4.06 5.35
C ILE A 65 10.14 -4.70 5.41
N TYR A 66 9.43 -4.79 4.27
CA TYR A 66 8.03 -5.22 4.26
C TYR A 66 7.86 -6.63 4.80
N HIS A 67 6.87 -6.79 5.67
CA HIS A 67 6.41 -8.09 6.15
C HIS A 67 4.88 -8.06 6.25
N PRO A 68 4.16 -9.10 5.79
CA PRO A 68 2.69 -9.09 5.72
C PRO A 68 2.01 -9.03 7.09
N LYS A 69 2.70 -9.45 8.16
CA LYS A 69 2.22 -9.33 9.55
C LYS A 69 2.60 -8.02 10.24
N MET A 70 3.32 -7.13 9.55
CA MET A 70 3.75 -5.86 10.13
C MET A 70 2.54 -4.97 10.38
N HIS A 71 2.40 -4.53 11.61
CA HIS A 71 1.28 -3.68 12.05
C HIS A 71 1.78 -2.36 12.66
N SER A 72 2.93 -2.41 13.34
CA SER A 72 3.51 -1.25 14.00
C SER A 72 5.03 -1.26 13.91
N CYS A 73 5.66 -0.14 14.24
CA CYS A 73 7.11 -0.05 14.28
C CYS A 73 7.61 0.76 15.49
N MET A 74 8.86 0.52 15.86
CA MET A 74 9.61 1.39 16.76
C MET A 74 10.83 1.93 16.03
N THR A 75 11.17 3.18 16.28
CA THR A 75 12.36 3.83 15.70
C THR A 75 13.33 4.20 16.80
N THR A 76 14.63 4.05 16.54
CA THR A 76 15.69 4.49 17.47
C THR A 76 16.70 5.31 16.70
N PHE A 77 17.10 6.46 17.23
CA PHE A 77 18.15 7.30 16.64
C PHE A 77 19.12 7.77 17.71
N TYR A 78 20.30 8.22 17.29
CA TYR A 78 21.30 8.75 18.19
C TYR A 78 21.33 10.27 18.16
N ASP A 79 21.38 10.90 19.34
CA ASP A 79 21.47 12.35 19.51
C ASP A 79 22.65 12.68 20.44
N SER A 80 23.60 13.48 19.95
CA SER A 80 24.79 13.85 20.74
C SER A 80 24.58 14.99 21.73
N SER A 81 23.39 15.59 21.79
CA SER A 81 23.07 16.61 22.77
C SER A 81 23.10 16.03 24.19
N THR A 82 23.36 16.87 25.17
CA THR A 82 23.34 16.51 26.59
C THR A 82 22.00 16.86 27.26
N SER A 83 21.11 17.50 26.50
CA SER A 83 19.80 18.04 26.86
C SER A 83 18.68 17.26 26.15
N PHE A 84 17.50 17.86 25.99
CA PHE A 84 16.40 17.29 25.21
C PHE A 84 16.82 16.97 23.76
N PRO A 85 16.60 15.74 23.27
CA PRO A 85 17.00 15.35 21.92
C PRO A 85 16.12 16.01 20.87
N ASN A 86 16.71 16.34 19.72
CA ASN A 86 15.98 16.90 18.61
C ASN A 86 15.67 15.79 17.60
N LYS A 87 14.38 15.44 17.47
CA LYS A 87 13.95 14.39 16.54
C LYS A 87 14.29 14.82 15.11
N PRO A 88 15.01 14.00 14.33
CA PRO A 88 15.32 14.33 12.95
C PRO A 88 14.03 14.61 12.17
N ARG A 89 13.94 15.76 11.52
CA ARG A 89 12.75 16.14 10.73
C ARG A 89 12.36 15.07 9.70
N LYS A 90 13.36 14.46 9.04
CA LYS A 90 13.12 13.36 8.08
C LYS A 90 12.48 12.13 8.72
N LEU A 91 12.79 11.84 9.98
CA LEU A 91 12.15 10.76 10.74
C LEU A 91 10.69 11.11 11.06
N GLU A 92 10.41 12.33 11.48
CA GLU A 92 9.04 12.79 11.72
C GLU A 92 8.18 12.74 10.45
N GLU A 93 8.71 13.19 9.31
CA GLU A 93 8.04 13.10 8.01
C GLU A 93 7.82 11.64 7.59
N PHE A 94 8.80 10.76 7.82
CA PHE A 94 8.69 9.34 7.52
C PHE A 94 7.61 8.66 8.37
N GLU A 95 7.55 8.95 9.67
CA GLU A 95 6.52 8.40 10.56
C GLU A 95 5.10 8.84 10.18
N LYS A 96 4.91 10.08 9.73
CA LYS A 96 3.62 10.53 9.16
C LYS A 96 3.24 9.70 7.93
N LYS A 97 4.20 9.38 7.05
CA LYS A 97 3.94 8.51 5.89
C LYS A 97 3.57 7.08 6.33
N LEU A 98 4.23 6.55 7.37
CA LEU A 98 3.90 5.23 7.92
C LEU A 98 2.48 5.18 8.47
N ASP A 99 2.06 6.20 9.21
CA ASP A 99 0.71 6.29 9.76
C ASP A 99 -0.33 6.35 8.65
N ASN A 100 -0.08 7.13 7.59
CA ASN A 100 -0.96 7.22 6.42
C ASN A 100 -1.16 5.88 5.70
N ILE A 101 -0.16 4.99 5.70
CA ILE A 101 -0.29 3.63 5.12
C ILE A 101 -0.80 2.60 6.14
N GLY A 102 -1.18 3.04 7.34
CA GLY A 102 -1.76 2.23 8.41
C GLY A 102 -0.76 1.49 9.27
N ILE A 103 0.54 1.82 9.20
CA ILE A 103 1.60 1.26 10.05
C ILE A 103 1.91 2.26 11.16
N ILE A 104 1.59 1.86 12.38
CA ILE A 104 1.60 2.79 13.52
C ILE A 104 3.01 2.87 14.12
N PRO A 105 3.66 4.04 14.14
CA PRO A 105 4.86 4.27 14.94
C PRO A 105 4.46 4.26 16.42
N VAL A 106 4.80 3.19 17.13
CA VAL A 106 4.38 3.00 18.53
C VAL A 106 5.35 3.60 19.53
N GLU A 107 6.59 3.85 19.12
CA GLU A 107 7.62 4.49 19.94
C GLU A 107 8.74 5.03 19.08
N THR A 108 9.26 6.20 19.45
CA THR A 108 10.54 6.72 18.96
C THR A 108 11.47 6.91 20.14
N ILE A 109 12.69 6.38 20.01
CA ILE A 109 13.68 6.35 21.06
C ILE A 109 14.91 7.15 20.64
N ALA A 110 15.32 8.12 21.45
CA ALA A 110 16.62 8.76 21.27
C ALA A 110 17.64 8.19 22.27
N ILE A 111 18.78 7.72 21.75
CA ILE A 111 19.94 7.35 22.55
C ILE A 111 20.84 8.59 22.64
N MET A 112 21.07 9.06 23.86
CA MET A 112 21.83 10.29 24.10
C MET A 112 23.34 10.06 24.00
N GLY A 113 24.12 11.14 23.89
CA GLY A 113 25.58 11.11 23.66
C GLY A 113 26.42 10.40 24.72
N ASP A 114 25.88 10.16 25.92
CA ASP A 114 26.52 9.38 26.98
C ASP A 114 26.22 7.87 26.90
N GLN A 115 25.41 7.44 25.93
CA GLN A 115 24.97 6.06 25.68
C GLN A 115 24.29 5.37 26.88
N LYS A 116 23.93 6.14 27.91
CA LYS A 116 23.31 5.64 29.13
C LYS A 116 21.89 6.17 29.31
N ARG A 117 21.62 7.36 28.78
CA ARG A 117 20.28 7.96 28.80
C ARG A 117 19.53 7.69 27.51
N VAL A 118 18.25 7.39 27.70
CA VAL A 118 17.29 7.17 26.62
C VAL A 118 16.10 8.10 26.85
N TYR A 119 15.62 8.71 25.76
CA TYR A 119 14.42 9.55 25.77
C TYR A 119 13.33 8.89 24.91
N SER A 120 12.12 8.75 25.46
CA SER A 120 10.94 8.24 24.77
C SER A 120 10.05 9.40 24.35
N TYR A 121 9.73 9.47 23.05
CA TYR A 121 8.83 10.49 22.51
C TYR A 121 7.36 10.17 22.80
N CYS A 122 6.99 8.91 23.04
CA CYS A 122 5.60 8.58 23.37
C CYS A 122 5.16 9.00 24.78
N VAL A 123 6.07 9.08 25.75
CA VAL A 123 5.76 9.55 27.12
C VAL A 123 6.37 10.91 27.46
N GLU A 124 7.03 11.54 26.48
CA GLU A 124 7.72 12.84 26.58
C GLU A 124 8.67 13.01 27.78
N ASN A 125 9.39 11.95 28.19
CA ASN A 125 10.16 11.96 29.45
C ASN A 125 11.55 11.30 29.35
N PHE A 126 12.55 11.88 30.03
CA PHE A 126 13.84 11.24 30.33
C PHE A 126 13.65 10.30 31.50
N THR A 127 14.06 9.05 31.38
CA THR A 127 13.66 8.15 32.45
C THR A 127 14.69 7.05 32.73
N ASP A 128 14.90 6.83 34.04
CA ASP A 128 15.82 5.90 34.70
C ASP A 128 14.92 5.00 35.58
N PHE A 129 15.14 3.69 35.56
CA PHE A 129 13.96 2.83 35.43
C PHE A 129 13.81 1.64 36.41
N HIS A 130 13.03 1.84 37.49
CA HIS A 130 12.53 0.80 38.44
C HIS A 130 10.97 0.73 38.54
N HIS A 131 10.42 -0.51 38.65
CA HIS A 131 9.10 -1.08 39.11
C HIS A 131 7.73 -0.37 38.78
N LYS A 132 6.51 -0.96 38.63
CA LYS A 132 5.84 -2.30 38.69
C LYS A 132 4.47 -2.24 37.91
N ALA A 133 3.74 -3.37 37.77
CA ALA A 133 2.75 -3.75 36.71
C ALA A 133 1.23 -3.48 36.91
N LEU A 134 0.40 -3.56 35.82
CA LEU A 134 -1.10 -3.69 35.81
C LEU A 134 -1.70 -4.52 34.61
N LYS A 135 -2.96 -4.98 34.74
CA LYS A 135 -3.67 -6.12 34.06
C LYS A 135 -4.70 -5.77 32.92
N LYS A 136 -5.07 -6.80 32.12
CA LYS A 136 -5.98 -6.90 30.92
C LYS A 136 -7.53 -6.92 31.15
N LYS A 137 -8.32 -6.62 30.09
CA LYS A 137 -9.71 -7.14 29.82
C LYS A 137 -10.03 -7.35 28.31
N ASN A 138 -11.03 -8.23 28.06
CA ASN A 138 -11.54 -8.94 26.85
C ASN A 138 -12.38 -8.06 25.86
N PHE A 139 -12.96 -8.44 24.70
CA PHE A 139 -13.74 -9.61 24.20
C PHE A 139 -14.08 -9.44 22.67
N LEU A 140 -14.43 -10.50 21.92
CA LEU A 140 -15.68 -10.73 21.12
C LEU A 140 -15.59 -11.68 19.90
N GLU A 141 -16.71 -12.36 19.66
CA GLU A 141 -16.97 -13.58 18.86
C GLU A 141 -17.36 -13.31 17.38
N ILE A 142 -17.32 -14.37 16.55
CA ILE A 142 -17.67 -14.38 15.12
C ILE A 142 -19.03 -15.09 14.93
N PRO A 143 -19.98 -14.57 14.12
CA PRO A 143 -21.19 -15.29 13.77
C PRO A 143 -21.06 -16.11 12.49
N ASP A 144 -21.64 -17.32 12.53
CA ASP A 144 -21.85 -18.22 11.39
C ASP A 144 -22.93 -17.68 10.43
N THR A 145 -22.71 -17.84 9.13
CA THR A 145 -23.80 -17.75 8.13
C THR A 145 -23.68 -18.85 7.07
N LYS A 146 -24.78 -19.59 6.88
CA LYS A 146 -25.01 -20.56 5.80
C LYS A 146 -25.09 -19.83 4.46
N ILE A 147 -24.43 -20.38 3.43
CA ILE A 147 -24.39 -19.81 2.07
C ILE A 147 -25.17 -20.71 1.11
N ASP A 148 -25.99 -20.07 0.28
CA ASP A 148 -26.75 -20.61 -0.86
C ASP A 148 -25.80 -20.93 -2.04
N THR A 149 -25.88 -22.14 -2.60
CA THR A 149 -24.82 -22.74 -3.44
C THR A 149 -24.86 -22.36 -4.92
N ASP A 150 -26.04 -22.03 -5.47
CA ASP A 150 -26.20 -21.88 -6.93
C ASP A 150 -25.79 -20.49 -7.44
N THR A 151 -26.14 -19.44 -6.70
CA THR A 151 -25.73 -18.06 -7.00
C THR A 151 -24.22 -17.89 -6.87
N LYS A 152 -23.61 -18.60 -5.91
CA LYS A 152 -22.17 -18.56 -5.66
C LYS A 152 -21.38 -19.12 -6.85
N LEU A 153 -21.82 -20.23 -7.44
CA LEU A 153 -21.14 -20.84 -8.58
C LEU A 153 -21.13 -19.92 -9.80
N PHE A 154 -22.25 -19.23 -10.06
CA PHE A 154 -22.34 -18.25 -11.14
C PHE A 154 -21.41 -17.05 -10.91
N GLN A 155 -21.34 -16.54 -9.68
CA GLN A 155 -20.44 -15.44 -9.31
C GLN A 155 -18.96 -15.84 -9.45
N GLU A 156 -18.58 -17.03 -8.96
CA GLU A 156 -17.22 -17.56 -9.09
C GLU A 156 -16.83 -17.74 -10.56
N PHE A 157 -17.73 -18.27 -11.40
CA PHE A 157 -17.49 -18.42 -12.83
C PHE A 157 -17.36 -17.06 -13.53
N SER A 158 -18.23 -16.10 -13.22
CA SER A 158 -18.21 -14.76 -13.82
C SER A 158 -16.92 -14.02 -13.48
N GLU A 159 -16.49 -14.07 -12.21
CA GLU A 159 -15.21 -13.51 -11.76
C GLU A 159 -14.04 -14.19 -12.48
N PHE A 160 -14.04 -15.53 -12.56
CA PHE A 160 -12.98 -16.27 -13.26
C PHE A 160 -12.89 -15.93 -14.75
N TYR A 161 -14.03 -15.88 -15.45
CA TYR A 161 -14.11 -15.54 -16.86
C TYR A 161 -13.57 -14.11 -17.10
N VAL A 162 -14.08 -13.14 -16.34
CA VAL A 162 -13.65 -11.74 -16.47
C VAL A 162 -12.17 -11.57 -16.14
N LYS A 163 -11.68 -12.22 -15.08
CA LYS A 163 -10.25 -12.22 -14.74
C LYS A 163 -9.37 -12.74 -15.88
N LYS A 164 -9.85 -13.61 -16.76
CA LYS A 164 -9.11 -14.04 -17.95
C LYS A 164 -9.22 -13.06 -19.09
N GLU A 165 -10.43 -12.61 -19.41
CA GLU A 165 -10.69 -11.75 -20.56
C GLU A 165 -10.16 -10.32 -20.39
N ILE A 166 -10.07 -9.84 -19.15
CA ILE A 166 -9.61 -8.48 -18.87
C ILE A 166 -8.08 -8.32 -19.03
N LEU A 167 -7.33 -9.42 -18.92
CA LEU A 167 -5.86 -9.38 -18.99
C LEU A 167 -5.40 -9.01 -20.40
N GLY A 168 -4.42 -8.11 -20.47
CA GLY A 168 -3.88 -7.59 -21.71
C GLY A 168 -4.71 -6.48 -22.35
N LYS A 169 -5.96 -6.26 -21.92
CA LYS A 169 -6.79 -5.16 -22.40
C LYS A 169 -6.22 -3.81 -22.01
N ASN A 170 -6.32 -2.86 -22.91
CA ASN A 170 -5.76 -1.52 -22.73
C ASN A 170 -6.76 -0.55 -22.09
N LEU A 171 -6.40 0.03 -20.94
CA LEU A 171 -7.21 0.97 -20.17
C LEU A 171 -7.55 2.27 -20.92
N ILE A 172 -6.85 2.58 -22.03
CA ILE A 172 -7.09 3.78 -22.84
C ILE A 172 -7.95 3.43 -24.06
N THR A 173 -7.55 2.42 -24.83
CA THR A 173 -8.19 2.11 -26.12
C THR A 173 -9.38 1.17 -26.01
N GLU A 174 -9.48 0.36 -24.94
CA GLU A 174 -10.52 -0.66 -24.74
C GLU A 174 -11.34 -0.41 -23.47
N GLU A 175 -11.37 0.83 -22.98
CA GLU A 175 -12.01 1.20 -21.72
C GLU A 175 -13.48 0.79 -21.61
N GLU A 176 -14.27 1.00 -22.66
CA GLU A 176 -15.69 0.65 -22.65
C GLU A 176 -15.91 -0.87 -22.57
N GLU A 177 -15.01 -1.66 -23.16
CA GLU A 177 -15.05 -3.11 -23.04
C GLU A 177 -14.65 -3.56 -21.63
N ILE A 178 -13.63 -2.91 -21.05
CA ILE A 178 -13.23 -3.12 -19.65
C ILE A 178 -14.42 -2.85 -18.72
N LYS A 179 -15.10 -1.70 -18.83
CA LYS A 179 -16.29 -1.38 -18.02
C LYS A 179 -17.38 -2.45 -18.16
N ARG A 180 -17.62 -2.97 -19.37
CA ARG A 180 -18.59 -4.06 -19.58
C ARG A 180 -18.18 -5.34 -18.85
N LEU A 181 -16.92 -5.75 -18.96
CA LEU A 181 -16.40 -6.92 -18.26
C LEU A 181 -16.49 -6.76 -16.74
N LEU A 182 -16.12 -5.58 -16.21
CA LEU A 182 -16.25 -5.29 -14.78
C LEU A 182 -17.69 -5.37 -14.31
N LYS A 183 -18.63 -4.88 -15.13
CA LYS A 183 -20.07 -5.00 -14.85
C LYS A 183 -20.51 -6.46 -14.76
N VAL A 184 -20.08 -7.33 -15.69
CA VAL A 184 -20.38 -8.78 -15.67
C VAL A 184 -19.88 -9.44 -14.38
N ALA A 185 -18.66 -9.11 -13.93
CA ALA A 185 -18.10 -9.70 -12.71
C ALA A 185 -18.76 -9.18 -11.42
N LYS A 186 -19.10 -7.89 -11.36
CA LYS A 186 -19.30 -7.19 -10.09
C LYS A 186 -20.74 -6.74 -9.79
N GLU A 187 -21.60 -6.53 -10.79
CA GLU A 187 -22.95 -5.96 -10.59
C GLU A 187 -23.85 -6.81 -9.67
N ASN A 188 -23.81 -8.13 -9.81
CA ASN A 188 -24.69 -9.06 -9.10
C ASN A 188 -24.10 -9.60 -7.79
N LEU A 189 -23.04 -8.98 -7.28
CA LEU A 189 -22.45 -9.34 -6.00
C LEU A 189 -23.30 -8.75 -4.88
N SER A 190 -23.74 -9.62 -3.96
CA SER A 190 -24.59 -9.25 -2.81
C SER A 190 -23.81 -8.52 -1.71
N GLN A 191 -22.49 -8.57 -1.76
CA GLN A 191 -21.55 -7.90 -0.87
C GLN A 191 -20.71 -6.90 -1.66
N GLU A 192 -20.14 -5.90 -0.99
CA GLU A 192 -19.16 -5.00 -1.61
C GLU A 192 -17.83 -5.74 -1.76
N HIS A 193 -17.34 -5.91 -2.99
CA HIS A 193 -16.05 -6.49 -3.30
C HIS A 193 -15.12 -5.38 -3.77
N PHE A 194 -14.13 -5.05 -2.95
CA PHE A 194 -13.09 -4.11 -3.32
C PHE A 194 -11.92 -4.86 -3.95
N SER A 195 -11.56 -4.43 -5.16
CA SER A 195 -10.59 -5.07 -6.04
C SER A 195 -9.56 -4.05 -6.54
N ILE A 196 -8.40 -4.56 -6.90
CA ILE A 196 -7.32 -3.79 -7.51
C ILE A 196 -7.01 -4.38 -8.89
N LEU A 197 -6.92 -3.49 -9.88
CA LEU A 197 -6.37 -3.81 -11.19
C LEU A 197 -4.97 -3.23 -11.26
N GLU A 198 -4.03 -3.97 -11.82
CA GLU A 198 -2.70 -3.44 -12.11
C GLU A 198 -2.47 -3.37 -13.61
N TYR A 199 -1.63 -2.44 -14.03
CA TYR A 199 -1.31 -2.30 -15.45
C TYR A 199 0.17 -1.98 -15.71
N ASP A 200 0.62 -2.31 -16.92
CA ASP A 200 1.99 -2.10 -17.39
C ASP A 200 2.23 -0.71 -17.99
N ASP A 201 3.44 -0.44 -18.48
CA ASP A 201 3.79 0.84 -19.10
C ASP A 201 2.92 1.24 -20.29
N LYS A 202 2.29 0.26 -20.93
CA LYS A 202 1.41 0.40 -22.10
C LYS A 202 -0.05 0.49 -21.70
N TYR A 203 -0.36 0.65 -20.41
CA TYR A 203 -1.72 0.70 -19.88
C TYR A 203 -2.50 -0.60 -20.12
N ARG A 204 -1.81 -1.73 -20.26
CA ARG A 204 -2.45 -3.04 -20.37
C ARG A 204 -2.62 -3.65 -19.00
N ILE A 205 -3.81 -4.16 -18.71
CA ILE A 205 -4.11 -4.78 -17.43
C ILE A 205 -3.28 -6.06 -17.28
N THR A 206 -2.53 -6.18 -16.20
CA THR A 206 -1.65 -7.32 -15.89
C THR A 206 -2.19 -8.22 -14.80
N SER A 207 -3.07 -7.71 -13.94
CA SER A 207 -3.70 -8.48 -12.87
C SER A 207 -5.03 -7.84 -12.44
N MET A 208 -5.89 -8.67 -11.85
CA MET A 208 -7.15 -8.27 -11.21
C MET A 208 -7.35 -9.11 -9.97
N GLU A 209 -7.29 -8.48 -8.79
CA GLU A 209 -7.44 -9.19 -7.52
C GLU A 209 -8.49 -8.54 -6.62
N THR A 210 -9.37 -9.37 -6.05
CA THR A 210 -10.27 -8.92 -4.98
C THR A 210 -9.47 -8.94 -3.69
N VAL A 211 -9.24 -7.76 -3.11
CA VAL A 211 -8.44 -7.59 -1.90
C VAL A 211 -9.29 -7.58 -0.64
N PHE A 212 -10.57 -7.25 -0.77
CA PHE A 212 -11.48 -7.17 0.36
C PHE A 212 -12.92 -7.48 -0.06
N VAL A 213 -13.66 -8.18 0.81
CA VAL A 213 -15.10 -8.46 0.66
C VAL A 213 -15.80 -7.99 1.93
N GLY A 214 -16.70 -7.03 1.79
CA GLY A 214 -17.42 -6.36 2.87
C GLY A 214 -18.58 -7.17 3.44
N GLY A 215 -18.89 -6.92 4.71
CA GLY A 215 -20.16 -7.31 5.32
C GLY A 215 -21.28 -6.29 5.04
N LEU A 216 -22.52 -6.62 5.41
CA LEU A 216 -23.73 -5.80 5.20
C LEU A 216 -23.64 -4.36 5.75
N ASN A 217 -22.73 -4.10 6.70
CA ASN A 217 -22.46 -2.78 7.25
C ASN A 217 -21.00 -2.40 6.93
N ARG A 218 -20.82 -1.58 5.89
CA ARG A 218 -19.61 -0.83 5.48
C ARG A 218 -18.32 -1.24 6.20
N SER A 219 -17.45 -1.91 5.48
CA SER A 219 -16.12 -2.25 5.98
C SER A 219 -15.07 -1.37 5.30
N ILE A 220 -14.19 -0.78 6.12
CA ILE A 220 -13.10 0.09 5.69
C ILE A 220 -11.98 -0.81 5.15
N VAL A 221 -11.59 -0.63 3.88
CA VAL A 221 -10.42 -1.31 3.31
C VAL A 221 -9.19 -0.92 4.11
N ASP A 222 -8.51 -1.88 4.72
CA ASP A 222 -7.23 -1.61 5.39
C ASP A 222 -6.15 -1.39 4.34
N ILE A 223 -5.70 -0.15 4.20
CA ILE A 223 -4.67 0.30 3.26
C ILE A 223 -3.41 -0.58 3.33
N LYS A 224 -3.05 -1.14 4.50
CA LYS A 224 -1.90 -2.06 4.64
C LYS A 224 -1.98 -3.27 3.70
N THR A 225 -3.20 -3.73 3.40
CA THR A 225 -3.42 -4.87 2.50
C THR A 225 -3.08 -4.54 1.06
N LEU A 226 -2.99 -3.25 0.71
CA LEU A 226 -2.65 -2.78 -0.64
C LEU A 226 -1.14 -2.63 -0.88
N ILE A 227 -0.33 -2.61 0.19
CA ILE A 227 1.13 -2.41 0.11
C ILE A 227 1.83 -3.34 -0.90
N PRO A 228 1.52 -4.65 -0.99
CA PRO A 228 2.12 -5.53 -2.00
C PRO A 228 1.97 -5.03 -3.44
N TYR A 229 0.80 -4.47 -3.78
CA TYR A 229 0.50 -3.94 -5.11
C TYR A 229 1.25 -2.62 -5.39
N PHE A 230 1.60 -1.87 -4.34
CA PHE A 230 2.45 -0.69 -4.47
C PHE A 230 3.94 -1.04 -4.63
N LEU A 231 4.35 -2.23 -4.17
CA LEU A 231 5.76 -2.63 -4.15
C LEU A 231 6.24 -3.36 -5.39
N ASN A 232 5.34 -3.98 -6.14
CA ASN A 232 5.72 -4.72 -7.34
C ASN A 232 6.11 -3.80 -8.51
N GLU A 233 6.35 -4.39 -9.68
CA GLU A 233 6.86 -3.70 -10.87
C GLU A 233 5.77 -3.13 -11.80
N SER A 234 4.48 -3.18 -11.43
CA SER A 234 3.44 -2.54 -12.25
C SER A 234 3.65 -1.02 -12.39
N LYS A 235 3.17 -0.41 -13.47
CA LYS A 235 3.24 1.06 -13.62
C LYS A 235 2.29 1.75 -12.66
N GLY A 236 1.11 1.17 -12.47
CA GLY A 236 0.08 1.76 -11.65
C GLY A 236 -1.09 0.82 -11.44
N ILE A 237 -2.11 1.36 -10.80
CA ILE A 237 -3.29 0.63 -10.37
C ILE A 237 -4.58 1.34 -10.77
N CYS A 238 -5.67 0.58 -10.85
CA CYS A 238 -7.04 1.08 -10.73
C CYS A 238 -7.69 0.43 -9.51
N LEU A 239 -8.52 1.18 -8.82
CA LEU A 239 -9.41 0.63 -7.79
C LEU A 239 -10.75 0.26 -8.41
N LEU A 240 -11.42 -0.71 -7.81
CA LEU A 240 -12.72 -1.17 -8.24
C LEU A 240 -13.53 -1.64 -7.04
N HIS A 241 -14.77 -1.18 -6.91
CA HIS A 241 -15.75 -1.86 -6.06
C HIS A 241 -17.14 -1.83 -6.63
N ASN A 242 -17.99 -2.77 -6.20
CA ASN A 242 -19.41 -2.71 -6.48
C ASN A 242 -20.19 -2.07 -5.34
N HIS A 243 -21.32 -1.48 -5.69
CA HIS A 243 -22.38 -1.13 -4.76
C HIS A 243 -23.54 -2.11 -4.96
N PRO A 244 -23.80 -3.06 -4.03
CA PRO A 244 -24.92 -4.00 -4.13
C PRO A 244 -26.29 -3.33 -4.29
N SER A 245 -26.41 -2.07 -3.85
CA SER A 245 -27.61 -1.24 -4.02
C SER A 245 -27.90 -0.85 -5.48
N GLY A 246 -26.92 -1.00 -6.38
CA GLY A 246 -27.00 -0.54 -7.77
C GLY A 246 -26.83 0.98 -7.95
N ASN A 247 -26.65 1.74 -6.87
CA ASN A 247 -26.27 3.15 -6.95
C ASN A 247 -24.84 3.27 -7.51
N ASN A 248 -24.60 4.26 -8.36
CA ASN A 248 -23.29 4.48 -8.97
C ASN A 248 -22.56 5.68 -8.35
N SER A 249 -23.26 6.48 -7.53
CA SER A 249 -22.68 7.68 -6.93
C SER A 249 -21.71 7.30 -5.80
N PRO A 250 -20.48 7.83 -5.78
CA PRO A 250 -19.54 7.58 -4.70
C PRO A 250 -20.08 8.14 -3.38
N SER A 251 -19.88 7.39 -2.30
CA SER A 251 -20.06 7.87 -0.94
C SER A 251 -18.90 8.78 -0.51
N ARG A 252 -19.07 9.49 0.61
CA ARG A 252 -17.99 10.31 1.18
C ARG A 252 -16.75 9.45 1.52
N GLN A 253 -16.98 8.24 2.00
CA GLN A 253 -15.92 7.28 2.31
C GLN A 253 -15.19 6.82 1.05
N ASP A 254 -15.88 6.65 -0.08
CA ASP A 254 -15.24 6.33 -1.35
C ASP A 254 -14.32 7.46 -1.80
N LEU A 255 -14.76 8.72 -1.67
CA LEU A 255 -13.95 9.90 -1.99
C LEU A 255 -12.70 10.01 -1.11
N GLU A 256 -12.87 9.86 0.21
CA GLU A 256 -11.77 9.90 1.19
C GLU A 256 -10.76 8.77 0.91
N LEU A 257 -11.24 7.53 0.76
CA LEU A 257 -10.41 6.36 0.49
C LEU A 257 -9.64 6.51 -0.84
N THR A 258 -10.29 7.00 -1.90
CA THR A 258 -9.66 7.19 -3.20
C THR A 258 -8.52 8.20 -3.12
N ARG A 259 -8.75 9.33 -2.42
CA ARG A 259 -7.74 10.36 -2.24
C ARG A 259 -6.53 9.80 -1.48
N ASP A 260 -6.78 9.14 -0.35
CA ASP A 260 -5.72 8.62 0.51
C ASP A 260 -4.90 7.55 -0.23
N ILE A 261 -5.55 6.62 -0.94
CA ILE A 261 -4.86 5.63 -1.78
C ILE A 261 -4.08 6.30 -2.93
N SER A 262 -4.65 7.31 -3.58
CA SER A 262 -3.95 8.04 -4.66
C SER A 262 -2.67 8.72 -4.15
N GLU A 263 -2.71 9.32 -2.97
CA GLU A 263 -1.54 9.92 -2.34
C GLU A 263 -0.47 8.88 -2.03
N ILE A 264 -0.88 7.74 -1.47
CA ILE A 264 0.02 6.63 -1.14
C ILE A 264 0.63 6.03 -2.39
N ALA A 265 -0.17 5.75 -3.43
CA ALA A 265 0.32 5.26 -4.71
C ALA A 265 1.44 6.18 -5.24
N ASN A 266 1.22 7.51 -5.20
CA ASN A 266 2.22 8.48 -5.61
C ASN A 266 3.51 8.42 -4.75
N GLN A 267 3.40 8.23 -3.43
CA GLN A 267 4.57 8.03 -2.55
C GLN A 267 5.37 6.78 -2.94
N PHE A 268 4.69 5.72 -3.38
CA PHE A 268 5.30 4.49 -3.89
C PHE A 268 5.67 4.56 -5.39
N LYS A 269 5.61 5.76 -6.00
CA LYS A 269 5.91 5.99 -7.42
C LYS A 269 5.02 5.14 -8.35
N LYS A 270 3.77 4.92 -7.95
CA LYS A 270 2.70 4.25 -8.71
C LYS A 270 1.66 5.27 -9.13
N GLN A 271 1.08 5.03 -10.30
CA GLN A 271 0.02 5.88 -10.82
C GLN A 271 -1.37 5.30 -10.51
N MET A 272 -2.21 6.07 -9.83
CA MET A 272 -3.64 5.76 -9.69
C MET A 272 -4.38 6.21 -10.97
N TYR A 273 -4.71 5.28 -11.86
CA TYR A 273 -5.31 5.62 -13.16
C TYR A 273 -6.81 5.89 -13.08
N ASP A 274 -7.54 5.06 -12.32
CA ASP A 274 -8.98 5.22 -12.14
C ASP A 274 -9.48 4.52 -10.89
N HIS A 275 -10.66 4.92 -10.44
CA HIS A 275 -11.46 4.19 -9.48
C HIS A 275 -12.84 3.93 -10.10
N PHE A 276 -13.15 2.66 -10.34
CA PHE A 276 -14.42 2.23 -10.90
C PHE A 276 -15.41 1.83 -9.80
N ILE A 277 -16.61 2.41 -9.80
CA ILE A 277 -17.72 1.94 -8.98
C ILE A 277 -18.74 1.24 -9.88
N VAL A 278 -19.02 -0.03 -9.60
CA VAL A 278 -19.98 -0.84 -10.35
C VAL A 278 -21.31 -0.92 -9.60
N GLY A 279 -22.32 -0.21 -10.08
CA GLY A 279 -23.70 -0.44 -9.72
C GLY A 279 -24.50 -0.82 -10.97
N SER A 280 -25.65 -0.17 -11.18
CA SER A 280 -26.43 -0.26 -12.42
C SER A 280 -25.65 0.22 -13.66
N LYS A 281 -24.64 1.07 -13.46
CA LYS A 281 -23.65 1.50 -14.45
C LYS A 281 -22.27 1.47 -13.81
N VAL A 282 -21.23 1.66 -14.63
CA VAL A 282 -19.87 1.84 -14.12
C VAL A 282 -19.58 3.33 -14.04
N PHE A 283 -19.35 3.83 -12.83
CA PHE A 283 -18.86 5.18 -12.56
C PHE A 283 -17.33 5.17 -12.61
N SER A 284 -16.73 6.21 -13.20
CA SER A 284 -15.28 6.41 -13.25
C SER A 284 -14.93 7.71 -12.55
N PHE A 285 -14.09 7.65 -11.52
CA PHE A 285 -13.59 8.86 -10.86
C PHE A 285 -12.77 9.72 -11.82
N ARG A 286 -12.06 9.10 -12.77
CA ARG A 286 -11.25 9.82 -13.75
C ARG A 286 -12.14 10.60 -14.73
N GLU A 287 -13.18 9.98 -15.28
CA GLU A 287 -14.11 10.65 -16.20
C GLU A 287 -14.85 11.81 -15.54
N GLU A 288 -15.14 11.67 -14.25
CA GLU A 288 -15.79 12.70 -13.44
C GLU A 288 -14.81 13.72 -12.86
N SER A 289 -13.53 13.68 -13.26
CA SER A 289 -12.47 14.61 -12.83
C SER A 289 -12.25 14.67 -11.31
N LEU A 290 -12.57 13.59 -10.59
CA LEU A 290 -12.36 13.47 -9.13
C LEU A 290 -10.94 13.06 -8.76
N ILE A 291 -10.17 12.57 -9.75
CA ILE A 291 -8.74 12.27 -9.64
C ILE A 291 -7.99 12.85 -10.83
N LYS A 292 -6.65 12.88 -10.76
CA LYS A 292 -5.83 13.35 -11.87
C LYS A 292 -6.03 12.47 -13.11
N ASP A 293 -6.40 13.08 -14.23
CA ASP A 293 -6.47 12.37 -15.51
C ASP A 293 -5.07 12.23 -16.14
N HIS A 294 -4.64 10.98 -16.28
CA HIS A 294 -3.37 10.60 -16.89
C HIS A 294 -3.51 10.09 -18.33
N ARG A 295 -4.72 10.12 -18.91
CA ARG A 295 -4.99 9.59 -20.24
C ARG A 295 -4.14 10.28 -21.32
N ALA A 296 -3.95 11.60 -21.22
CA ALA A 296 -3.13 12.36 -22.16
C ALA A 296 -1.65 11.92 -22.12
N GLU A 297 -1.09 11.71 -20.92
CA GLU A 297 0.26 11.15 -20.72
C GLU A 297 0.35 9.75 -21.37
N GLY A 298 -0.70 8.95 -21.21
CA GLY A 298 -0.78 7.61 -21.78
C GLY A 298 -0.85 7.58 -23.32
N ILE A 299 -1.70 8.39 -23.93
CA ILE A 299 -1.79 8.51 -25.40
C ILE A 299 -0.44 8.93 -25.99
N ALA A 300 0.23 9.89 -25.37
CA ALA A 300 1.56 10.33 -25.80
C ALA A 300 2.59 9.19 -25.71
N SER A 301 2.52 8.34 -24.68
CA SER A 301 3.42 7.19 -24.53
C SER A 301 3.21 6.12 -25.63
N LEU A 302 1.95 5.81 -25.96
CA LEU A 302 1.60 4.84 -27.01
C LEU A 302 2.07 5.32 -28.39
N ASN A 303 1.84 6.59 -28.72
CA ASN A 303 2.25 7.19 -29.99
C ASN A 303 3.78 7.20 -30.19
N ARG A 304 4.56 7.38 -29.11
CA ARG A 304 6.03 7.32 -29.15
C ARG A 304 6.56 5.92 -29.43
N GLU A 305 5.84 4.86 -29.06
CA GLU A 305 6.23 3.49 -29.41
C GLU A 305 5.89 3.15 -30.87
N ASP A 306 4.72 3.55 -31.35
CA ASP A 306 4.32 3.27 -32.74
C ASP A 306 5.25 3.96 -33.76
N THR A 307 5.74 5.15 -33.42
CA THR A 307 6.77 5.85 -34.21
C THR A 307 8.16 5.20 -34.17
N LYS A 308 8.46 4.38 -33.15
CA LYS A 308 9.67 3.53 -33.08
C LYS A 308 9.51 2.20 -33.83
N LYS A 309 8.27 1.68 -33.96
CA LYS A 309 7.96 0.46 -34.71
C LYS A 309 7.86 0.67 -36.23
N LYS A 310 7.63 1.90 -36.71
CA LYS A 310 7.72 2.22 -38.14
C LYS A 310 9.14 1.92 -38.66
N ASN A 311 9.23 0.97 -39.59
CA ASN A 311 10.48 0.49 -40.18
C ASN A 311 11.23 1.69 -40.82
N PRO A 312 12.57 1.83 -40.70
CA PRO A 312 13.30 2.96 -41.30
C PRO A 312 13.04 3.18 -42.81
N TRP A 313 12.63 2.12 -43.52
CA TRP A 313 12.28 2.16 -44.93
C TRP A 313 10.91 2.82 -45.23
N GLU A 314 9.98 2.87 -44.27
CA GLU A 314 8.68 3.55 -44.43
C GLU A 314 8.83 5.07 -44.31
N LYS A 315 9.72 5.56 -43.43
CA LYS A 315 10.02 7.00 -43.33
C LYS A 315 10.66 7.58 -44.61
N LYS A 316 11.37 6.76 -45.40
CA LYS A 316 11.91 7.17 -46.71
C LYS A 316 10.84 7.29 -47.80
N ARG A 317 9.71 6.58 -47.70
CA ARG A 317 8.61 6.69 -48.67
C ARG A 317 7.75 7.94 -48.48
N GLU A 318 7.61 8.42 -47.24
CA GLU A 318 6.88 9.66 -46.94
C GLU A 318 7.70 10.91 -47.26
N SER A 319 9.03 10.85 -47.14
CA SER A 319 9.94 11.96 -47.51
C SER A 319 10.27 12.03 -49.02
N GLY A 320 9.98 10.97 -49.79
CA GLY A 320 10.22 10.91 -51.24
C GLY A 320 9.07 11.41 -52.12
N LYS A 321 7.91 11.78 -51.56
CA LYS A 321 6.74 12.26 -52.34
C LYS A 321 6.77 13.75 -52.69
N GLY A 322 7.86 14.46 -52.39
CA GLY A 322 8.02 15.89 -52.66
C GLY A 322 8.84 16.24 -53.91
N MET A 323 9.25 15.26 -54.72
CA MET A 323 10.20 15.49 -55.82
C MET A 323 9.76 14.80 -57.12
N GLU A 324 8.49 14.99 -57.50
CA GLU A 324 8.04 14.84 -58.88
C GLU A 324 6.99 15.92 -59.18
N ARG A 325 7.46 17.09 -59.62
CA ARG A 325 7.05 17.79 -60.83
C ARG A 325 7.73 19.15 -60.96
#